data_AF-A0A6G0VJI8-F1
#
_entry.id   AF-A0A6G0VJI8-F1
#
_cell.length_a   1.000
_cell.length_b   1.000
_cell.length_c   1.000
_cell.angle_alpha   90.00
_cell.angle_beta   90.00
_cell.angle_gamma   90.00
#
_symmetry.space_group_name_H-M   'P 1'
#
loop_
_entity.id
_entity.type
_entity.pdbx_description
1 polymer ?
#
loop_
_entity_poly.entity_id
_entity_poly.type
_entity_poly.pdbx_seq_one_letter_code
_entity_poly.pdbx_strand_id
1 'polypeptide(L)' 'MSSFNAPLLLVKKKSDSSSKDKFRIVIDFRAHNKVTLNEFHLLPNITEILNQLG' A
#
# COMPACT_ATOMS: atom_id res chain seq x y z
N MET A 1 -19.90 -16.23 -5.45
CA MET A 1 -18.67 -15.82 -6.17
C MET A 1 -18.78 -14.33 -6.47
N SER A 2 -17.70 -13.57 -6.30
CA SER A 2 -17.70 -12.13 -6.65
C SER A 2 -17.61 -11.95 -8.16
N SER A 3 -18.29 -10.94 -8.71
CA SER A 3 -18.19 -10.58 -10.13
C SER A 3 -16.92 -9.80 -10.48
N PHE A 4 -16.14 -9.39 -9.46
CA PHE A 4 -14.89 -8.65 -9.63
C PHE A 4 -13.69 -9.50 -9.24
N ASN A 5 -12.60 -9.39 -10.01
CA ASN A 5 -11.32 -10.02 -9.72
C ASN A 5 -10.16 -9.02 -9.88
N ALA A 6 -9.03 -9.34 -9.24
CA ALA A 6 -7.80 -8.59 -9.35
C ALA A 6 -6.60 -9.56 -9.32
N PRO A 7 -5.51 -9.28 -10.04
CA PRO A 7 -4.32 -10.12 -10.01
C PRO A 7 -3.70 -10.20 -8.61
N LEU A 8 -3.11 -11.36 -8.30
CA LEU A 8 -2.34 -11.59 -7.08
C LEU A 8 -0.84 -11.63 -7.42
N LEU A 9 -0.05 -10.88 -6.65
CA LEU A 9 1.39 -10.77 -6.80
C LEU A 9 2.08 -11.29 -5.54
N LEU A 10 3.02 -12.22 -5.70
CA LEU A 10 3.90 -12.66 -4.61
C LEU A 10 5.17 -11.80 -4.61
N VAL A 11 5.36 -11.01 -3.56
CA VAL A 11 6.48 -10.06 -3.47
C VAL A 11 7.41 -10.46 -2.34
N LYS A 12 8.70 -10.65 -2.65
CA LYS A 12 9.74 -10.90 -1.65
C LYS A 12 9.89 -9.67 -0.73
N LYS A 13 9.85 -9.89 0.57
CA LYS A 13 10.15 -8.85 1.57
C LYS A 13 11.66 -8.61 1.61
N LYS A 14 12.05 -7.43 2.10
CA LYS A 14 13.46 -7.16 2.41
C LYS A 14 13.98 -8.21 3.39
N SER A 15 15.25 -8.58 3.24
CA SER A 15 15.94 -9.49 4.15
C SER A 15 15.88 -8.94 5.57
N ASP A 16 15.51 -9.78 6.53
CA ASP A 16 15.58 -9.47 7.94
C ASP A 16 16.70 -10.28 8.62
N SER A 17 16.88 -10.07 9.92
CA SER A 17 17.86 -10.80 10.73
C SER A 17 17.57 -12.30 10.86
N SER A 18 16.41 -12.78 10.37
CA SER A 18 15.97 -14.17 10.51
C SER A 18 16.57 -15.11 9.45
N SER A 19 17.41 -14.62 8.53
CA SER A 19 18.03 -15.33 7.39
C SER A 19 17.08 -16.15 6.50
N LYS A 20 15.76 -15.99 6.69
CA LYS A 20 14.71 -16.69 5.96
C LYS A 20 14.04 -15.73 5.00
N ASP A 21 13.82 -16.21 3.78
CA ASP A 21 13.06 -15.46 2.79
C ASP A 21 11.60 -15.34 3.24
N LYS A 22 11.15 -14.10 3.43
CA LYS A 22 9.76 -13.77 3.73
C LYS A 22 9.10 -13.19 2.48
N PHE A 23 7.84 -13.53 2.26
CA PHE A 23 7.05 -13.01 1.16
C PHE A 23 5.78 -12.33 1.68
N ARG A 24 5.22 -11.44 0.87
CA ARG A 24 3.89 -10.86 1.09
C ARG A 24 3.06 -11.04 -0.17
N ILE A 25 1.78 -11.28 0.04
CA ILE A 25 0.77 -11.27 -1.02
C ILE A 25 0.35 -9.82 -1.23
N VAL A 26 0.40 -9.34 -2.48
CA VAL A 26 -0.04 -8.01 -2.90
C VAL A 26 -1.12 -8.19 -3.95
N ILE A 27 -2.28 -7.60 -3.74
CA ILE A 27 -3.35 -7.60 -4.75
C ILE A 27 -3.22 -6.34 -5.59
N ASP A 28 -3.25 -6.49 -6.90
CA ASP A 28 -3.14 -5.38 -7.84
C ASP A 28 -4.50 -4.73 -8.11
N PHE A 29 -4.85 -3.73 -7.30
CA PHE A 29 -6.11 -2.98 -7.44
C PHE A 29 -6.03 -1.81 -8.43
N ARG A 30 -5.01 -1.71 -9.29
CA ARG A 30 -4.87 -0.54 -10.20
C ARG A 30 -6.08 -0.31 -11.10
N ALA A 31 -6.69 -1.37 -11.63
CA ALA A 31 -7.90 -1.26 -12.45
C ALA A 31 -9.12 -0.87 -11.59
N HIS A 32 -9.23 -1.44 -10.40
CA HIS A 32 -10.32 -1.13 -9.46
C HIS A 32 -10.26 0.34 -9.01
N ASN A 33 -9.08 0.84 -8.63
CA ASN A 33 -8.90 2.22 -8.18
C ASN A 33 -9.25 3.29 -9.24
N LYS A 34 -9.33 2.93 -10.53
CA LYS A 34 -9.78 3.84 -11.60
C LYS A 34 -11.29 4.03 -11.64
N VAL A 35 -12.06 3.07 -11.13
CA VAL A 35 -13.53 3.09 -11.15
C VAL A 35 -14.13 3.50 -9.81
N THR A 36 -13.34 3.49 -8.73
CA THR A 36 -13.77 3.90 -7.39
C THR A 36 -13.63 5.42 -7.22
N LEU A 37 -14.54 6.03 -6.45
CA LEU A 37 -14.43 7.43 -6.05
C LEU A 37 -13.25 7.61 -5.07
N ASN A 38 -12.42 8.61 -5.33
CA ASN A 38 -11.32 8.97 -4.43
C ASN A 38 -11.82 9.95 -3.37
N GLU A 39 -11.80 9.52 -2.12
CA GLU A 39 -12.05 10.38 -0.95
C GLU A 39 -10.70 10.80 -0.34
N PHE A 40 -10.38 12.09 -0.43
CA PHE A 40 -9.11 12.62 0.04
C PHE A 40 -9.24 13.13 1.48
N HIS A 41 -8.45 12.54 2.38
CA HIS A 41 -8.19 13.14 3.68
C HIS A 41 -6.94 13.99 3.58
N LEU A 42 -6.99 15.22 4.09
CA LEU A 42 -5.85 16.12 4.10
C LEU A 42 -4.77 15.55 5.02
N LEU A 43 -3.72 14.98 4.43
CA LEU A 43 -2.52 14.59 5.14
C LEU A 43 -1.50 15.72 5.01
N PRO A 44 -1.12 16.38 6.12
CA PRO A 44 -0.15 17.47 6.08
C PRO A 44 1.21 16.97 5.62
N ASN A 45 1.99 17.87 5.03
CA ASN A 45 3.36 17.55 4.67
C ASN A 45 4.18 17.28 5.95
N ILE A 46 5.10 16.31 5.93
CA ILE A 46 5.93 16.00 7.09
C ILE A 46 6.69 17.23 7.61
N THR A 47 7.12 18.14 6.73
CA THR A 47 7.80 19.38 7.14
C THR A 47 6.85 20.32 7.91
N GLU A 48 5.57 20.38 7.54
CA GLU A 48 4.57 21.18 8.27
C GLU A 48 4.34 20.62 9.67
N ILE A 49 4.29 19.30 9.81
CA ILE A 49 4.17 18.64 11.12
C ILE A 49 5.41 18.93 11.98
N LEU A 50 6.61 18.79 11.42
CA LEU A 50 7.86 18.98 12.16
C LEU A 50 8.06 20.43 12.63
N ASN A 51 7.65 21.42 11.82
CA ASN A 51 7.73 22.83 12.21
C ASN A 51 6.83 23.19 13.41
N GLN A 52 5.78 22.41 13.67
CA GLN A 52 4.89 22.62 14.81
C GLN A 52 5.44 22.05 16.13
N LEU A 53 6.47 21.20 16.07
CA LEU A 53 7.10 20.57 17.24
C LEU A 53 8.22 21.40 17.87
N GLY A 54 8.34 22.68 17.48
CA GLY A 54 9.40 23.61 17.92
C GLY A 54 9.66 23.61 19.42
#